data_AF-A0ABD1DC46-F1
#
_entry.id   AF-A0ABD1DC46-F1
#
_cell.length_a   1.000
_cell.length_b   1.000
_cell.length_c   1.000
_cell.angle_alpha   90.00
_cell.angle_beta   90.00
_cell.angle_gamma   90.00
#
_symmetry.space_group_name_H-M   'P 1'
#
loop_
_entity.id
_entity.type
_entity.pdbx_description
1 polymer ?
#
loop_
_entity_poly.entity_id
_entity_poly.type
_entity_poly.pdbx_seq_one_letter_code
_entity_poly.pdbx_strand_id
1 'polypeptide(L)'
;MHVDRRCDAAGLTTGPSDVFVFSSTDKRRSSDLNERIGNLTVVQKDSTTSAAVASQITLLIRGMYSNPPAFGSRIVNLVLNDPTLRAEWMDCIKTMSSRIITMRKALYDELVALGTPGTWTHITEQIGMFSYTGLNEKQVEILIKEFSIYLLKTGRISMCGLNESNVKYVAKAIHEAVTREGVASKI
;
A
#
# COMPACT_ATOMS: atom_id res chain seq x y z
N MET A 1 -25.40 15.90 2.41
CA MET A 1 -24.30 15.77 1.42
C MET A 1 -23.43 17.01 1.57
N HIS A 2 -22.50 16.98 2.52
CA HIS A 2 -21.63 18.13 2.77
C HIS A 2 -20.50 18.05 1.74
N VAL A 3 -20.53 18.94 0.75
CA VAL A 3 -19.40 19.14 -0.15
C VAL A 3 -18.37 19.91 0.66
N ASP A 4 -17.43 19.18 1.24
CA ASP A 4 -16.33 19.78 1.96
C ASP A 4 -15.48 20.59 0.97
N ARG A 5 -15.53 21.92 1.10
CA ARG A 5 -14.78 22.87 0.27
C ARG A 5 -13.38 23.14 0.83
N ARG A 6 -12.94 22.43 1.87
CA ARG A 6 -11.64 22.64 2.51
C ARG A 6 -10.74 21.41 2.37
N CYS A 7 -10.47 21.03 1.13
CA CYS A 7 -9.24 20.29 0.85
C CYS A 7 -8.16 21.34 0.57
N ASP A 8 -7.27 21.56 1.54
CA ASP A 8 -6.08 22.39 1.37
C ASP A 8 -5.23 21.87 0.20
N ALA A 9 -5.44 22.48 -0.97
CA ALA A 9 -4.79 22.19 -2.24
C ALA A 9 -3.40 22.84 -2.34
N ALA A 10 -2.61 22.79 -1.26
CA ALA A 10 -1.34 23.53 -1.15
C ALA A 10 -0.16 22.92 -1.96
N GLY A 11 -0.40 22.05 -2.95
CA GLY A 11 0.70 21.43 -3.71
C GLY A 11 0.37 20.89 -5.10
N LEU A 12 -0.78 21.19 -5.69
CA LEU A 12 -1.23 20.60 -6.96
C LEU A 12 -1.39 21.61 -8.11
N THR A 13 -0.70 22.75 -8.04
CA THR A 13 -0.69 23.73 -9.14
C THR A 13 0.59 23.59 -9.96
N THR A 14 0.54 22.79 -11.03
CA THR A 14 1.10 23.10 -12.38
C THR A 14 1.07 21.85 -13.27
N GLY A 15 0.08 21.77 -14.17
CA GLY A 15 0.05 20.78 -15.26
C GLY A 15 -1.21 20.94 -16.14
N PRO A 16 -1.12 20.86 -17.49
CA PRO A 16 -2.26 21.11 -18.38
C PRO A 16 -2.97 19.79 -18.71
N SER A 17 -3.80 19.26 -17.83
CA SER A 17 -4.75 18.16 -18.11
C SER A 17 -5.77 18.07 -16.99
N ASP A 18 -7.04 17.77 -17.26
CA ASP A 18 -8.01 17.44 -16.20
C ASP A 18 -7.52 16.19 -15.46
N VAL A 19 -7.26 16.31 -14.15
CA VAL A 19 -6.71 15.21 -13.34
C VAL A 19 -7.82 14.64 -12.47
N PHE A 20 -8.14 13.36 -12.69
CA PHE A 20 -8.99 12.59 -11.79
C PHE A 20 -8.12 12.00 -10.68
N VAL A 21 -8.37 12.42 -9.43
CA VAL A 21 -7.69 11.86 -8.27
C VAL A 21 -8.64 10.95 -7.52
N PHE A 22 -8.42 9.65 -7.67
CA PHE A 22 -9.07 8.64 -6.84
C PHE A 22 -8.32 8.54 -5.51
N SER A 23 -8.78 9.27 -4.50
CA SER A 23 -8.26 9.15 -3.14
C SER A 23 -9.09 8.15 -2.34
N SER A 24 -8.75 6.85 -2.41
CA SER A 24 -9.24 5.96 -1.36
C SER A 24 -8.52 6.36 -0.06
N THR A 25 -9.24 6.89 0.93
CA THR A 25 -8.82 6.85 2.33
C THR A 25 -8.79 5.38 2.72
N ASP A 26 -7.64 4.81 2.41
CA ASP A 26 -7.36 3.41 2.13
C ASP A 26 -7.85 2.46 3.22
N LYS A 27 -8.36 1.29 2.81
CA LYS A 27 -8.51 0.10 3.67
C LYS A 27 -7.23 -0.29 4.43
N ARG A 28 -6.10 0.37 4.15
CA ARG A 28 -4.77 0.08 4.68
C ARG A 28 -4.23 1.12 5.66
N ARG A 29 -4.90 2.26 5.85
CA ARG A 29 -4.37 3.40 6.63
C ARG A 29 -5.06 3.63 7.98
N SER A 30 -6.29 3.17 8.15
CA SER A 30 -6.95 3.01 9.44
C SER A 30 -7.14 1.52 9.73
N SER A 31 -7.20 1.14 11.01
CA SER A 31 -7.44 -0.24 11.48
C SER A 31 -8.78 -0.83 11.01
N ASP A 32 -9.66 -0.01 10.43
CA ASP A 32 -11.01 -0.37 10.05
C ASP A 32 -11.06 -0.96 8.63
N LEU A 33 -10.58 -2.20 8.50
CA LEU A 33 -10.58 -2.97 7.25
C LEU A 33 -11.99 -3.12 6.61
N ASN A 34 -13.06 -2.91 7.39
CA ASN A 34 -14.44 -3.19 6.99
C ASN A 34 -15.32 -1.97 6.66
N GLU A 35 -14.87 -0.73 6.85
CA GLU A 35 -15.79 0.42 6.77
C GLU A 35 -15.92 1.07 5.38
N ARG A 36 -15.19 0.56 4.38
CA ARG A 36 -15.35 0.93 2.95
C ARG A 36 -15.43 2.45 2.72
N ILE A 37 -14.49 3.20 3.30
CA ILE A 37 -14.42 4.67 3.21
C ILE A 37 -13.52 5.07 2.03
N GLY A 38 -13.89 6.12 1.30
CA GLY A 38 -13.08 6.69 0.22
C GLY A 38 -13.66 8.02 -0.27
N ASN A 39 -12.85 8.82 -0.95
CA ASN A 39 -13.27 10.08 -1.56
C ASN A 39 -12.85 10.15 -3.04
N LEU A 40 -13.75 10.62 -3.90
CA LEU A 40 -13.46 10.91 -5.30
C LEU A 40 -13.33 12.42 -5.47
N THR A 41 -12.13 12.89 -5.79
CA THR A 41 -11.88 14.31 -6.06
C THR A 41 -11.60 14.52 -7.53
N VAL A 42 -12.37 15.40 -8.17
CA VAL A 42 -12.13 15.82 -9.55
C VAL A 42 -11.61 17.25 -9.52
N VAL A 43 -10.39 17.46 -10.01
CA VAL A 43 -9.78 18.79 -10.11
C VAL A 43 -10.02 19.31 -11.51
N GLN A 44 -10.79 20.39 -11.63
CA GLN A 44 -11.11 21.02 -12.92
C GLN A 44 -10.54 22.42 -13.00
N LYS A 45 -10.22 22.85 -14.22
CA LYS A 45 -9.73 24.20 -14.50
C LYS A 45 -10.82 25.27 -14.40
N ASP A 46 -12.05 24.92 -14.77
CA ASP A 46 -13.17 25.86 -14.81
C ASP A 46 -14.27 25.50 -13.79
N SER A 47 -14.59 26.49 -12.95
CA SER A 47 -15.60 26.39 -11.91
C SER A 47 -17.00 26.10 -12.44
N THR A 48 -17.32 26.51 -13.67
CA THR A 48 -18.68 26.36 -14.23
C THR A 48 -19.05 24.89 -14.50
N THR A 49 -18.05 24.05 -14.82
CA THR A 49 -18.27 22.63 -15.16
C THR A 49 -18.32 21.71 -13.93
N SER A 50 -17.92 22.20 -12.76
CA SER A 50 -17.87 21.43 -11.51
C SER A 50 -19.22 20.91 -11.05
N ALA A 51 -20.27 21.73 -11.17
CA ALA A 51 -21.63 21.34 -10.80
C ALA A 51 -22.17 20.26 -11.75
N ALA A 52 -21.87 20.37 -13.05
CA ALA A 52 -22.30 19.40 -14.05
C ALA A 52 -21.65 18.03 -13.81
N VAL A 53 -20.34 18.01 -13.56
CA VAL A 53 -19.60 16.76 -13.26
C VAL A 53 -20.06 16.13 -11.95
N ALA A 54 -20.25 16.92 -10.89
CA ALA A 54 -20.78 16.43 -9.62
C ALA A 54 -22.18 15.81 -9.78
N SER A 55 -23.03 16.40 -10.62
CA SER A 55 -24.36 15.85 -10.92
C SER A 55 -24.28 14.49 -11.61
N GLN A 56 -23.42 14.34 -12.63
CA GLN A 56 -23.25 13.06 -13.33
C GLN A 56 -22.68 11.97 -12.42
N ILE A 57 -21.69 12.30 -11.60
CA ILE A 57 -21.12 11.36 -10.61
C ILE A 57 -22.19 10.93 -9.60
N THR A 58 -23.04 11.86 -9.14
CA THR A 58 -24.13 11.54 -8.20
C THR A 58 -25.14 10.57 -8.82
N LEU A 59 -25.46 10.71 -10.11
CA LEU A 59 -26.33 9.76 -10.81
C LEU A 59 -25.73 8.36 -10.87
N LEU A 60 -24.44 8.25 -11.18
CA LEU A 60 -23.72 6.96 -11.17
C LEU A 60 -23.70 6.33 -9.78
N ILE A 61 -23.42 7.11 -8.73
CA ILE A 61 -23.43 6.64 -7.34
C ILE A 61 -24.80 6.11 -6.95
N ARG A 62 -25.87 6.84 -7.29
CA ARG A 62 -27.25 6.41 -7.04
C ARG A 62 -27.59 5.09 -7.71
N GLY A 63 -27.11 4.88 -8.94
CA GLY A 63 -27.29 3.63 -9.67
C GLY A 63 -26.49 2.45 -9.12
N MET A 64 -25.32 2.69 -8.52
CA MET A 64 -24.45 1.62 -8.02
C MET A 64 -24.78 1.19 -6.59
N TYR A 65 -24.81 2.12 -5.64
CA TYR A 65 -24.93 1.80 -4.21
C TYR A 65 -25.82 2.77 -3.44
N SER A 66 -26.59 3.61 -4.14
CA SER A 66 -27.51 4.62 -3.56
C SER A 66 -26.80 5.70 -2.73
N ASN A 67 -26.38 5.36 -1.51
CA ASN A 67 -25.71 6.27 -0.58
C ASN A 67 -24.50 5.57 0.09
N PRO A 68 -23.38 6.29 0.28
CA PRO A 68 -22.21 5.72 0.96
C PRO A 68 -22.43 5.52 2.47
N PRO A 69 -21.69 4.59 3.10
CA PRO A 69 -21.75 4.39 4.55
C PRO A 69 -21.26 5.64 5.31
N ALA A 70 -22.06 6.07 6.29
CA ALA A 70 -21.82 7.32 7.03
C ALA A 70 -20.93 7.17 8.27
N PHE A 71 -20.75 5.95 8.78
CA PHE A 71 -20.06 5.73 10.05
C PHE A 71 -18.57 6.06 9.95
N GLY A 72 -17.86 5.41 9.03
CA GLY A 72 -16.43 5.64 8.85
C GLY A 72 -16.07 7.04 8.37
N SER A 73 -16.93 7.68 7.56
CA SER A 73 -16.71 9.08 7.17
C SER A 73 -16.80 10.05 8.36
N ARG A 74 -17.62 9.75 9.38
CA ARG A 74 -17.67 10.54 10.62
C ARG A 74 -16.40 10.39 11.45
N ILE A 75 -15.84 9.18 11.56
CA ILE A 75 -14.58 8.95 12.28
C ILE A 75 -13.44 9.71 11.61
N VAL A 76 -13.31 9.58 10.29
CA VAL A 76 -12.29 10.31 9.52
C VAL A 76 -12.48 11.82 9.67
N ASN A 77 -13.72 12.31 9.63
CA ASN A 77 -14.01 13.72 9.85
C ASN A 77 -13.63 14.19 11.26
N LEU A 78 -13.85 13.38 12.29
CA LEU A 78 -13.46 13.70 13.67
C LEU A 78 -11.92 13.78 13.79
N VAL A 79 -11.21 12.78 13.29
CA VAL A 79 -9.74 12.69 13.36
C VAL A 79 -9.07 13.81 12.56
N LEU A 80 -9.61 14.18 11.40
CA LEU A 80 -9.01 15.21 10.54
C LEU A 80 -9.29 16.64 11.00
N ASN A 81 -10.42 16.89 11.68
CA ASN A 81 -10.77 18.23 12.18
C ASN A 81 -10.16 18.55 13.55
N ASP A 82 -9.82 17.56 14.37
CA ASP A 82 -9.13 17.79 15.64
C ASP A 82 -7.60 17.77 15.45
N PRO A 83 -6.88 18.88 15.70
CA PRO A 83 -5.43 18.94 15.55
C PRO A 83 -4.67 17.92 16.40
N THR A 84 -5.20 17.58 17.58
CA THR A 84 -4.58 16.65 18.53
C THR A 84 -4.67 15.22 18.00
N LEU A 85 -5.86 14.79 17.60
CA LEU A 85 -6.10 13.46 17.01
C LEU A 85 -5.37 13.31 15.68
N ARG A 86 -5.29 14.38 14.89
CA ARG A 86 -4.53 14.40 13.65
C ARG A 86 -3.03 14.18 13.89
N ALA A 87 -2.46 14.78 14.94
CA ALA A 87 -1.06 14.59 15.29
C ALA A 87 -0.79 13.14 15.71
N GLU A 88 -1.63 12.58 16.59
CA GLU A 88 -1.53 11.18 17.02
C GLU A 88 -1.66 10.22 15.83
N TRP A 89 -2.62 10.46 14.93
CA TRP A 89 -2.79 9.68 13.72
C TRP A 89 -1.56 9.75 12.80
N MET A 90 -0.96 10.94 12.65
CA MET A 90 0.27 11.10 11.86
C MET A 90 1.45 10.34 12.48
N ASP A 91 1.57 10.32 13.81
CA ASP A 91 2.62 9.59 14.51
C ASP A 91 2.41 8.06 14.43
N CYS A 92 1.17 7.59 14.44
CA CYS A 92 0.85 6.19 14.15
C CYS A 92 1.31 5.79 12.75
N ILE A 93 1.06 6.64 11.74
CA ILE A 93 1.52 6.40 10.36
C ILE A 93 3.04 6.36 10.27
N LYS A 94 3.73 7.31 10.92
CA LYS A 94 5.20 7.32 10.96
C LYS A 94 5.75 6.05 11.60
N THR A 95 5.14 5.59 12.70
CA THR A 95 5.54 4.36 13.40
C THR A 95 5.39 3.14 12.50
N MET A 96 4.22 2.99 11.84
CA MET A 96 3.97 1.89 10.92
C MET A 96 4.91 1.91 9.71
N SER A 97 5.14 3.09 9.12
CA SER A 97 6.05 3.27 7.98
C SER A 97 7.50 2.95 8.37
N SER A 98 7.96 3.47 9.51
CA SER A 98 9.33 3.25 10.01
C SER A 98 9.59 1.77 10.29
N ARG A 99 8.60 1.05 10.82
CA ARG A 99 8.69 -0.41 11.00
C ARG A 99 8.88 -1.14 9.68
N ILE A 100 8.11 -0.78 8.64
CA ILE A 100 8.22 -1.40 7.31
C ILE A 100 9.61 -1.15 6.71
N ILE A 101 10.14 0.07 6.83
CA ILE A 101 11.48 0.42 6.34
C ILE A 101 12.56 -0.38 7.09
N THR A 102 12.43 -0.50 8.41
CA THR A 102 13.36 -1.27 9.24
C THR A 102 13.37 -2.75 8.85
N MET A 103 12.19 -3.35 8.63
CA MET A 103 12.09 -4.74 8.19
C MET A 103 12.62 -4.97 6.77
N ARG A 104 12.47 -4.00 5.86
CA ARG A 104 13.09 -4.05 4.52
C ARG A 104 14.60 -4.10 4.62
N LYS A 105 15.18 -3.23 5.44
CA LYS A 105 16.63 -3.18 5.66
C LYS A 105 17.13 -4.48 6.30
N ALA A 106 16.46 -4.97 7.34
CA ALA A 106 16.83 -6.23 7.98
C ALA A 106 16.79 -7.42 7.01
N LEU A 107 15.76 -7.52 6.16
CA LEU A 107 15.68 -8.58 5.15
C LEU A 107 16.82 -8.46 4.12
N TYR A 108 17.11 -7.24 3.65
CA TYR A 108 18.21 -7.00 2.71
C TYR A 108 19.58 -7.35 3.31
N ASP A 109 19.86 -6.89 4.53
CA ASP A 109 21.12 -7.12 5.22
C ASP A 109 21.37 -8.63 5.44
N GLU A 110 20.33 -9.39 5.81
CA GLU A 110 20.41 -10.85 5.96
C GLU A 110 20.62 -11.57 4.61
N LEU A 111 19.96 -11.14 3.53
CA LEU A 111 20.14 -11.73 2.20
C LEU A 111 21.55 -11.50 1.64
N VAL A 112 22.11 -10.32 1.90
CA VAL A 112 23.50 -9.97 1.55
C VAL A 112 24.50 -10.76 2.40
N ALA A 113 24.25 -10.91 3.71
CA ALA A 113 25.09 -11.72 4.59
C ALA A 113 25.12 -13.20 4.18
N LEU A 114 24.00 -13.73 3.67
CA LEU A 114 23.91 -15.09 3.14
C LEU A 114 24.52 -15.25 1.74
N GLY A 115 24.93 -14.16 1.08
CA GLY A 115 25.51 -14.23 -0.28
C GLY A 115 24.52 -14.73 -1.32
N THR A 116 23.24 -14.39 -1.18
CA THR A 116 22.18 -14.91 -2.05
C THR A 116 22.39 -14.47 -3.50
N PRO A 117 22.34 -15.39 -4.49
CA PRO A 117 22.50 -15.04 -5.90
C PRO A 117 21.46 -14.00 -6.36
N GLY A 118 21.91 -12.95 -7.06
CA GLY A 118 21.06 -11.88 -7.58
C GLY A 118 21.24 -10.52 -6.88
N THR A 119 20.70 -9.46 -7.48
CA THR A 119 20.68 -8.12 -6.88
C THR A 119 19.40 -7.94 -6.07
N TRP A 120 19.53 -7.65 -4.77
CA TRP A 120 18.40 -7.47 -3.84
C TRP A 120 18.13 -6.00 -3.48
N THR A 121 18.79 -5.06 -4.15
CA THR A 121 18.66 -3.61 -3.90
C THR A 121 17.25 -3.08 -4.14
N HIS A 122 16.46 -3.76 -4.97
CA HIS A 122 15.06 -3.40 -5.22
C HIS A 122 14.17 -3.53 -3.96
N ILE A 123 14.55 -4.31 -2.95
CA ILE A 123 13.78 -4.44 -1.70
C ILE A 123 13.84 -3.13 -0.90
N THR A 124 14.96 -2.43 -0.92
CA THR A 124 15.17 -1.18 -0.17
C THR A 124 14.72 0.05 -0.96
N GLU A 125 14.82 0.02 -2.29
CA GLU A 125 14.35 1.12 -3.16
C GLU A 125 12.82 1.19 -3.25
N GLN A 126 12.13 0.06 -3.13
CA GLN A 126 10.66 0.02 -3.20
C GLN A 126 10.00 0.60 -1.94
N ILE A 127 9.00 1.46 -2.17
CA ILE A 127 8.23 2.11 -1.09
C ILE A 127 6.88 1.41 -0.92
N GLY A 128 6.46 1.26 0.34
CA GLY A 128 5.13 0.81 0.71
C GLY A 128 5.10 -0.59 1.33
N MET A 129 3.90 -1.13 1.49
CA MET A 129 3.65 -2.39 2.20
C MET A 129 4.07 -3.63 1.42
N PHE A 130 4.08 -3.55 0.10
CA PHE A 130 4.35 -4.69 -0.77
C PHE A 130 5.71 -4.55 -1.41
N SER A 131 6.39 -5.68 -1.56
CA SER A 131 7.61 -5.76 -2.35
C SER A 131 7.45 -6.83 -3.42
N TYR A 132 7.97 -6.56 -4.60
CA TYR A 132 8.20 -7.59 -5.60
C TYR A 132 9.58 -8.16 -5.37
N THR A 133 9.68 -9.42 -4.97
CA THR A 133 10.98 -10.06 -4.73
C THR A 133 11.69 -10.47 -6.01
N GLY A 134 10.95 -10.60 -7.12
CA GLY A 134 11.50 -11.10 -8.39
C GLY A 134 11.64 -12.63 -8.41
N LEU A 135 11.01 -13.34 -7.47
CA LEU A 135 11.02 -14.80 -7.41
C LEU A 135 10.12 -15.40 -8.51
N ASN A 136 10.60 -16.48 -9.12
CA ASN A 136 9.85 -17.28 -10.09
C ASN A 136 8.79 -18.15 -9.40
N GLU A 137 7.74 -18.55 -10.12
CA GLU A 137 6.65 -19.37 -9.57
C GLU A 137 7.14 -20.68 -8.90
N LYS A 138 8.16 -21.33 -9.48
CA LYS A 138 8.79 -22.53 -8.88
C LYS A 138 9.44 -22.26 -7.53
N GLN A 139 10.13 -21.13 -7.39
CA GLN A 139 10.75 -20.71 -6.13
C GLN A 139 9.67 -20.39 -5.09
N VAL A 140 8.56 -19.76 -5.53
CA VAL A 140 7.40 -19.51 -4.67
C VAL A 140 6.77 -20.82 -4.17
N GLU A 141 6.65 -21.83 -5.02
CA GLU A 141 6.12 -23.13 -4.61
C GLU A 141 6.99 -23.84 -3.57
N ILE A 142 8.32 -23.78 -3.70
CA ILE A 142 9.25 -24.33 -2.71
C ILE A 142 9.06 -23.63 -1.35
N LEU A 143 8.97 -22.29 -1.36
CA LEU A 143 8.71 -21.51 -0.16
C LEU A 143 7.40 -21.88 0.53
N ILE A 144 6.35 -22.18 -0.23
CA ILE A 144 5.05 -22.59 0.32
C ILE A 144 5.11 -24.03 0.85
N LYS A 145 5.65 -24.97 0.07
CA LYS A 145 5.62 -26.42 0.39
C LYS A 145 6.58 -26.79 1.52
N GLU A 146 7.79 -26.24 1.52
CA GLU A 146 8.85 -26.64 2.46
C GLU A 146 8.96 -25.68 3.65
N PHE A 147 8.81 -24.37 3.41
CA PHE A 147 9.02 -23.35 4.43
C PHE A 147 7.72 -22.79 5.01
N SER A 148 6.55 -23.20 4.49
CA SER A 148 5.23 -22.69 4.88
C SER A 148 5.11 -21.16 4.79
N ILE A 149 5.82 -20.54 3.85
CA ILE A 149 5.78 -19.10 3.62
C ILE A 149 4.83 -18.83 2.45
N TYR A 150 3.70 -18.19 2.75
CA TYR A 150 2.66 -17.90 1.77
C TYR A 150 2.88 -16.54 1.10
N LEU A 151 3.09 -16.56 -0.21
CA LEU A 151 3.24 -15.39 -1.07
C LEU A 151 2.48 -15.58 -2.38
N LEU A 152 2.25 -14.48 -3.10
CA LEU A 152 1.60 -14.56 -4.41
C LEU A 152 2.54 -15.24 -5.41
N LYS A 153 1.96 -15.99 -6.35
CA LYS A 153 2.68 -16.62 -7.48
C LYS A 153 3.53 -15.64 -8.30
N THR A 154 3.17 -14.36 -8.29
CA THR A 154 3.90 -13.26 -8.94
C THR A 154 5.15 -12.80 -8.17
N GLY A 155 5.51 -13.45 -7.06
CA GLY A 155 6.63 -13.04 -6.20
C GLY A 155 6.35 -11.77 -5.38
N ARG A 156 5.08 -11.39 -5.23
CA ARG A 156 4.70 -10.25 -4.38
C ARG A 156 4.58 -10.70 -2.93
N ILE A 157 5.37 -10.07 -2.06
CA ILE A 157 5.36 -10.29 -0.61
C ILE A 157 4.75 -9.09 0.13
N SER A 158 4.18 -9.34 1.30
CA SER A 158 3.72 -8.31 2.23
C SER A 158 4.76 -8.14 3.35
N MET A 159 5.36 -6.94 3.45
CA MET A 159 6.35 -6.64 4.48
C MET A 159 5.75 -6.56 5.88
N CYS A 160 4.42 -6.41 6.00
CA CYS A 160 3.74 -6.36 7.29
C CYS A 160 3.78 -7.68 8.07
N GLY A 161 3.97 -8.81 7.38
CA GLY A 161 4.11 -10.13 7.99
C GLY A 161 5.51 -10.40 8.54
N LEU A 162 6.49 -9.54 8.22
CA LEU A 162 7.86 -9.67 8.72
C LEU A 162 8.01 -9.01 10.09
N ASN A 163 8.79 -9.66 10.94
CA ASN A 163 9.18 -9.21 12.26
C ASN A 163 10.62 -9.66 12.55
N GLU A 164 11.21 -9.16 13.63
CA GLU A 164 12.60 -9.46 13.98
C GLU A 164 12.85 -10.95 14.27
N SER A 165 11.82 -11.69 14.70
CA SER A 165 11.95 -13.13 14.99
C SER A 165 11.88 -14.00 13.74
N ASN A 166 11.16 -13.58 12.69
CA ASN A 166 10.95 -14.36 11.47
C ASN A 166 11.83 -13.92 10.29
N VAL A 167 12.38 -12.70 10.30
CA VAL A 167 13.14 -12.15 9.15
C VAL A 167 14.31 -13.05 8.75
N LYS A 168 15.03 -13.63 9.72
CA LYS A 168 16.14 -14.55 9.49
C LYS A 168 15.69 -15.86 8.86
N TYR A 169 14.53 -16.37 9.28
CA TYR A 169 13.95 -17.58 8.72
C TYR A 169 13.54 -17.36 7.26
N VAL A 170 12.87 -16.24 6.99
CA VAL A 170 12.44 -15.89 5.63
C VAL A 170 13.64 -15.65 4.71
N ALA A 171 14.69 -14.96 5.18
CA ALA A 171 15.91 -14.75 4.40
C ALA A 171 16.60 -16.06 4.01
N LYS A 172 16.71 -17.01 4.96
CA LYS A 172 17.27 -18.35 4.71
C LYS A 172 16.42 -19.15 3.72
N ALA A 173 15.11 -19.12 3.86
CA ALA A 173 14.19 -19.81 2.96
C ALA A 173 14.31 -19.27 1.52
N ILE A 174 14.39 -17.94 1.35
CA ILE A 174 14.59 -17.30 0.05
C ILE A 174 15.95 -17.72 -0.54
N HIS A 175 17.01 -17.68 0.26
CA HIS A 175 18.34 -18.10 -0.17
C HIS A 175 18.34 -19.54 -0.70
N GLU A 176 17.73 -20.46 0.05
CA GLU A 176 17.66 -21.86 -0.32
C GLU A 176 16.82 -22.11 -1.58
N ALA A 177 15.67 -21.44 -1.71
CA ALA A 177 14.83 -21.52 -2.90
C ALA A 177 15.54 -21.00 -4.16
N VAL A 178 16.33 -19.92 -4.05
CA VAL A 178 17.10 -19.36 -5.16
C VAL A 178 18.28 -20.26 -5.54
N THR A 179 19.03 -20.77 -4.56
CA THR A 179 20.18 -21.63 -4.80
C THR A 179 19.78 -22.96 -5.45
N ARG A 180 18.67 -23.57 -5.02
CA ARG A 180 18.20 -24.84 -5.60
C ARG A 180 17.79 -24.71 -7.09
N GLU A 181 17.08 -23.64 -7.46
CA GLU A 181 16.69 -23.41 -8.87
C GLU A 181 17.87 -22.91 -9.73
N GLY A 182 18.83 -22.18 -9.14
CA GLY A 182 20.06 -21.76 -9.83
C GLY A 182 20.94 -22.92 -10.31
N VAL A 183 20.90 -24.06 -9.61
CA VAL A 183 21.58 -25.30 -10.01
C VAL A 183 20.81 -26.05 -11.11
N ALA A 184 19.46 -25.96 -11.11
CA ALA A 184 18.62 -26.63 -12.10
C ALA A 184 18.72 -26.04 -13.52
N SER A 185 19.26 -24.83 -13.68
CA SER A 185 19.46 -24.18 -14.98
C SER A 185 20.77 -24.58 -15.69
N LYS A 186 21.54 -25.54 -15.12
CA LYS A 186 22.86 -25.97 -15.62
C LYS A 186 22.97 -27.48 -15.93
N ILE A 187 21.85 -28.20 -16.04
CA ILE A 187 21.82 -29.60 -16.50
C ILE A 187 21.11 -29.67 -17.85
#